data_AF-X1DB96-F1
#
_entry.id   AF-X1DB96-F1
#
_cell.length_a   1.000
_cell.length_b   1.000
_cell.length_c   1.000
_cell.angle_alpha   90.00
_cell.angle_beta   90.00
_cell.angle_gamma   90.00
#
_symmetry.space_group_name_H-M   'P 1'
#
loop_
_entity.id
_entity.type
_entity.pdbx_description
1 polymer ?
#
loop_
_entity_poly.entity_id
_entity_poly.type
_entity_poly.pdbx_seq_one_letter_code
_entity_poly.pdbx_strand_id
1 'polypeptide(L)'
;LLGLYTPKQFGRRFLNSVKNLNLNRKPVILWKVGYGEATQKAIMSHTGGLAGNIKIFEAVAKQTGCSLVSSSKELAALASGFKLLNLPKTRDLGVIGIGGGSCIELVDILEKFNLRIPQLTQKTTTKLERFLPDVNTNLTNPIDLGAMGIMPNNTS
;
A
#
# COMPACT_ATOMS: atom_id res chain seq x y z
N LEU A 1 -4.47 18.82 -6.88
CA LEU A 1 -5.12 18.96 -8.20
C LEU A 1 -4.47 20.11 -8.94
N LEU A 2 -3.81 19.87 -10.06
CA LEU A 2 -3.45 20.91 -11.02
C LEU A 2 -3.80 20.38 -12.40
N GLY A 3 -4.99 20.74 -12.89
CA GLY A 3 -5.38 20.56 -14.28
C GLY A 3 -4.86 21.73 -15.09
N LEU A 4 -3.56 21.76 -15.39
CA LEU A 4 -3.01 22.69 -16.36
C LEU A 4 -2.86 21.96 -17.69
N TYR A 5 -3.52 22.51 -18.72
CA TYR A 5 -3.22 22.24 -20.12
C TYR A 5 -1.72 22.50 -20.30
N THR A 6 -0.95 21.42 -20.33
CA THR A 6 0.51 21.49 -20.36
C THR A 6 0.95 21.21 -21.79
N PRO A 7 1.68 22.13 -22.45
CA PRO A 7 2.37 21.83 -23.70
C PRO A 7 3.12 20.50 -23.57
N LYS A 8 3.19 19.67 -24.62
CA LYS A 8 3.88 18.34 -24.60
C LYS A 8 5.21 18.32 -23.83
N GLN A 9 5.93 19.44 -23.86
CA GLN A 9 7.18 19.73 -23.15
C GLN A 9 7.08 19.57 -21.62
N PHE A 10 6.00 20.05 -21.01
CA PHE A 10 5.76 19.97 -19.57
C PHE A 10 5.45 18.54 -19.11
N GLY A 11 4.70 17.78 -19.90
CA GLY A 11 4.42 16.36 -19.61
C GLY A 11 5.70 15.52 -19.56
N ARG A 12 6.62 15.74 -20.51
CA ARG A 12 7.88 14.99 -20.57
C ARG A 12 8.85 15.39 -19.44
N ARG A 13 8.93 16.69 -19.12
CA ARG A 13 9.69 17.16 -17.95
C ARG A 13 9.13 16.58 -16.65
N PHE A 14 7.82 16.58 -16.48
CA PHE A 14 7.17 15.98 -15.31
C PHE A 14 7.50 14.49 -15.17
N LEU A 15 7.32 13.71 -16.23
CA LEU A 15 7.66 12.28 -16.26
C LEU A 15 9.11 12.03 -15.84
N ASN A 16 10.06 12.78 -16.42
CA ASN A 16 11.48 12.65 -16.09
C ASN A 16 11.76 13.00 -14.63
N SER A 17 11.16 14.08 -14.11
CA SER A 17 11.32 14.48 -12.71
C SER A 17 10.78 13.42 -11.74
N VAL A 18 9.58 12.90 -11.99
CA VAL A 18 8.97 11.85 -11.14
C VAL A 18 9.83 10.58 -11.17
N LYS A 19 10.26 10.16 -12.37
CA LYS A 19 11.13 9.00 -12.52
C LYS A 19 12.45 9.19 -11.76
N ASN A 20 13.09 10.36 -11.90
CA ASN A 20 14.35 10.65 -11.21
C ASN A 20 14.19 10.68 -9.69
N LEU A 21 13.09 11.22 -9.16
CA LEU A 21 12.82 11.22 -7.72
C LEU A 21 12.66 9.79 -7.19
N ASN A 22 11.85 8.96 -7.85
CA ASN A 22 11.66 7.56 -7.45
C ASN A 22 12.95 6.75 -7.52
N LEU A 23 13.75 6.92 -8.58
CA LEU A 23 15.07 6.27 -8.70
C LEU A 23 16.03 6.67 -7.57
N ASN A 24 15.93 7.91 -7.09
CA ASN A 24 16.69 8.41 -5.94
C ASN A 24 16.02 8.13 -4.58
N ARG A 25 15.13 7.11 -4.52
CA ARG A 25 14.42 6.67 -3.31
C ARG A 25 13.60 7.76 -2.63
N LYS A 26 13.13 8.74 -3.40
CA LYS A 26 12.17 9.76 -2.96
C LYS A 26 10.80 9.40 -3.54
N PRO A 27 9.96 8.67 -2.79
CA PRO A 27 8.70 8.16 -3.33
C PRO A 27 7.77 9.31 -3.72
N VAL A 28 7.18 9.21 -4.91
CA VAL A 28 6.17 10.15 -5.41
C VAL A 28 4.80 9.50 -5.34
N ILE A 29 3.85 10.19 -4.71
CA ILE A 29 2.43 9.79 -4.69
C ILE A 29 1.65 10.75 -5.58
N LEU A 30 0.90 10.21 -6.54
CA LEU A 30 -0.03 10.97 -7.38
C LEU A 30 -1.44 10.70 -6.93
N TRP A 31 -2.19 11.76 -6.62
CA TRP A 31 -3.61 11.69 -6.37
C TRP A 31 -4.36 12.46 -7.44
N LYS A 32 -5.16 11.75 -8.24
CA LYS A 32 -6.05 12.31 -9.27
C LYS A 32 -7.48 12.25 -8.75
N VAL A 33 -8.29 13.25 -9.07
CA VAL A 33 -9.76 13.22 -8.90
C VAL A 33 -10.43 13.51 -10.23
N GLY A 34 -11.73 13.27 -10.36
CA GLY A 34 -12.44 13.46 -11.63
C GLY A 34 -12.43 12.22 -12.50
N TYR A 35 -12.74 11.07 -11.90
CA TYR A 35 -12.92 9.80 -12.61
C TYR A 35 -14.29 9.73 -13.27
N GLY A 36 -15.34 10.15 -12.56
CA GLY A 36 -16.72 10.14 -13.04
C GLY A 36 -17.07 11.36 -13.88
N GLU A 37 -17.97 11.18 -14.85
CA GLU A 37 -18.39 12.21 -15.80
C GLU A 37 -18.88 13.49 -15.11
N ALA A 38 -19.71 13.35 -14.06
CA ALA A 38 -20.20 14.49 -13.29
C ALA A 38 -19.06 15.30 -12.65
N THR A 39 -18.06 14.63 -12.08
CA THR A 39 -16.89 15.29 -11.51
C THR A 39 -16.01 15.92 -12.58
N GLN A 40 -15.87 15.29 -13.75
CA GLN A 40 -15.15 15.88 -14.88
C GLN A 40 -15.81 17.16 -15.38
N LYS A 41 -17.14 17.17 -15.51
CA LYS A 41 -17.92 18.38 -15.82
C LYS A 41 -17.71 19.46 -14.77
N ALA A 42 -17.80 19.11 -13.48
CA ALA A 42 -17.55 20.04 -12.38
C ALA A 42 -16.12 20.63 -12.41
N ILE A 43 -15.10 19.80 -12.67
CA ILE A 43 -13.71 20.26 -12.82
C ILE A 43 -13.61 21.22 -14.02
N MET A 44 -14.22 20.88 -15.14
CA MET A 44 -14.20 21.72 -16.35
C MET A 44 -14.88 23.07 -16.09
N SER A 45 -16.04 23.08 -15.45
CA SER A 45 -16.74 24.32 -15.08
C SER A 45 -15.97 25.16 -14.05
N HIS A 46 -15.29 24.53 -13.09
CA HIS A 46 -14.60 25.24 -12.01
C HIS A 46 -13.20 25.72 -12.42
N THR A 47 -12.46 24.96 -13.24
CA THR A 47 -11.06 25.25 -13.57
C THR A 47 -10.84 25.66 -15.01
N GLY A 48 -11.86 25.55 -15.87
CA GLY A 48 -11.74 25.75 -17.32
C GLY A 48 -10.89 24.68 -18.03
N GLY A 49 -10.39 23.68 -17.30
CA GLY A 49 -9.46 22.68 -17.80
C GLY A 49 -10.11 21.33 -18.08
N LEU A 50 -9.57 20.60 -19.05
CA LEU A 50 -9.97 19.22 -19.34
C LEU A 50 -9.55 18.29 -18.19
N ALA A 51 -10.49 17.53 -17.64
CA ALA A 51 -10.15 16.47 -16.70
C ALA A 51 -9.31 15.40 -17.42
N GLY A 52 -8.01 15.35 -17.12
CA GLY A 52 -7.09 14.42 -17.78
C GLY A 52 -7.51 12.95 -17.66
N ASN A 53 -7.31 12.18 -18.74
CA ASN A 53 -7.69 10.78 -18.86
C ASN A 53 -6.93 9.90 -17.86
N ILE A 54 -7.66 9.06 -17.11
CA ILE A 54 -7.08 8.17 -16.11
C ILE A 54 -6.01 7.22 -16.67
N LYS A 55 -6.22 6.71 -17.89
CA LYS A 55 -5.26 5.79 -18.54
C LYS A 55 -3.88 6.43 -18.71
N ILE A 56 -3.81 7.76 -18.84
CA ILE A 56 -2.54 8.50 -18.89
C ILE A 56 -1.85 8.46 -17.54
N PHE A 57 -2.56 8.69 -16.43
CA PHE A 57 -1.98 8.66 -15.09
C PHE A 57 -1.58 7.24 -14.68
N GLU A 58 -2.33 6.22 -15.08
CA GLU A 58 -1.94 4.81 -14.92
C GLU A 58 -0.66 4.50 -15.69
N ALA A 59 -0.54 4.98 -16.93
CA ALA A 59 0.68 4.83 -17.73
C ALA A 59 1.87 5.56 -17.10
N VAL A 60 1.67 6.79 -16.59
CA VAL A 60 2.67 7.55 -15.84
C VAL A 60 3.15 6.75 -14.62
N ALA A 61 2.23 6.20 -13.83
CA ALA A 61 2.57 5.38 -12.68
C ALA A 61 3.40 4.15 -13.06
N LYS A 62 2.97 3.41 -14.09
CA LYS A 62 3.71 2.26 -14.62
C LYS A 62 5.11 2.62 -15.14
N GLN A 63 5.27 3.76 -15.81
CA GLN A 63 6.54 4.18 -16.41
C GLN A 63 7.54 4.79 -15.42
N THR A 64 7.04 5.44 -14.37
CA THR A 64 7.88 6.20 -13.42
C THR A 64 8.03 5.52 -12.07
N GLY A 65 7.20 4.51 -11.77
CA GLY A 65 7.16 3.83 -10.48
C GLY A 65 6.48 4.62 -9.36
N CYS A 66 5.79 5.73 -9.65
CA CYS A 66 5.05 6.48 -8.63
C CYS A 66 3.76 5.74 -8.23
N SER A 67 3.32 5.95 -6.98
CA SER A 67 2.06 5.39 -6.49
C SER A 67 0.88 6.27 -6.91
N LEU A 68 -0.02 5.75 -7.74
CA LEU A 68 -1.29 6.42 -8.06
C LEU A 68 -2.36 5.98 -7.04
N VAL A 69 -2.95 6.94 -6.33
CA VAL A 69 -3.99 6.70 -5.31
C VAL A 69 -5.32 7.28 -5.74
N SER A 70 -6.40 6.67 -5.24
CA SER A 70 -7.78 7.02 -5.60
C SER A 70 -8.45 7.93 -4.57
N SER A 71 -7.94 7.98 -3.33
CA SER A 71 -8.55 8.70 -2.22
C SER A 71 -7.54 9.47 -1.38
N SER A 72 -8.03 10.50 -0.67
CA SER A 72 -7.23 11.22 0.33
C SER A 72 -6.77 10.31 1.47
N LYS A 73 -7.55 9.28 1.81
CA LYS A 73 -7.20 8.28 2.84
C LYS A 73 -5.98 7.46 2.41
N GLU A 74 -5.95 6.97 1.17
CA GLU A 74 -4.79 6.27 0.61
C GLU A 74 -3.57 7.20 0.53
N LEU A 75 -3.75 8.45 0.10
CA LEU A 75 -2.68 9.45 0.07
C LEU A 75 -2.05 9.62 1.47
N ALA A 76 -2.88 9.84 2.49
CA ALA A 76 -2.43 10.02 3.87
C ALA A 76 -1.74 8.76 4.42
N ALA A 77 -2.29 7.58 4.14
CA ALA A 77 -1.72 6.31 4.56
C ALA A 77 -0.33 6.08 3.94
N LEU A 78 -0.18 6.25 2.63
CA LEU A 78 1.11 6.09 1.95
C LEU A 78 2.12 7.15 2.39
N ALA A 79 1.72 8.41 2.50
CA ALA A 79 2.59 9.48 2.97
C ALA A 79 3.12 9.21 4.38
N SER A 80 2.25 8.72 5.27
CA SER A 80 2.65 8.32 6.63
C SER A 80 3.60 7.12 6.61
N GLY A 81 3.28 6.10 5.80
CA GLY A 81 4.13 4.93 5.62
C GLY A 81 5.54 5.29 5.15
N PHE A 82 5.67 6.11 4.10
CA PHE A 82 6.98 6.54 3.59
C PHE A 82 7.76 7.44 4.56
N LYS A 83 7.07 8.14 5.46
CA LYS A 83 7.71 8.97 6.48
C LYS A 83 8.19 8.16 7.69
N LEU A 84 7.40 7.18 8.11
CA LEU A 84 7.60 6.46 9.37
C LEU A 84 8.33 5.14 9.21
N LEU A 85 8.27 4.53 8.02
CA LEU A 85 8.77 3.19 7.76
C LEU A 85 9.95 3.22 6.81
N ASN A 86 10.90 2.32 7.05
CA ASN A 86 11.93 2.01 6.07
C ASN A 86 11.34 1.12 4.97
N LEU A 87 11.79 1.32 3.73
CA LEU A 87 11.43 0.41 2.64
C LEU A 87 11.98 -1.00 2.96
N PRO A 88 11.14 -2.04 2.91
CA PRO A 88 11.60 -3.40 3.15
C PRO A 88 12.59 -3.83 2.08
N LYS A 89 13.57 -4.65 2.48
CA LYS A 89 14.59 -5.19 1.55
C LYS A 89 14.04 -6.31 0.67
N THR A 90 12.95 -6.94 1.11
CA THR A 90 12.32 -8.09 0.45
C THR A 90 10.83 -7.84 0.33
N ARG A 91 10.16 -8.69 -0.47
CA ARG A 91 8.69 -8.76 -0.56
C ARG A 91 8.11 -9.83 0.36
N ASP A 92 8.93 -10.36 1.28
CA ASP A 92 8.57 -11.42 2.21
C ASP A 92 8.08 -10.81 3.51
N LEU A 93 6.85 -11.17 3.91
CA LEU A 93 6.19 -10.60 5.07
C LEU A 93 5.87 -11.69 6.08
N GLY A 94 6.11 -11.38 7.36
CA GLY A 94 5.49 -12.07 8.47
C GLY A 94 4.20 -11.34 8.85
N VAL A 95 3.10 -12.06 8.93
CA VAL A 95 1.79 -11.51 9.31
C VAL A 95 1.42 -12.03 10.69
N ILE A 96 0.94 -11.15 11.56
CA ILE A 96 0.42 -11.47 12.88
C ILE A 96 -0.93 -10.79 13.02
N GLY A 97 -1.96 -11.55 13.35
CA GLY A 97 -3.31 -11.01 13.52
C GLY A 97 -4.13 -11.78 14.55
N ILE A 98 -5.31 -11.23 14.83
CA ILE A 98 -6.30 -11.77 15.76
C ILE A 98 -7.48 -12.24 14.91
N GLY A 99 -7.69 -13.56 14.88
CA GLY A 99 -8.79 -14.20 14.16
C GLY A 99 -8.45 -14.55 12.71
N GLY A 100 -8.63 -15.82 12.36
CA GLY A 100 -8.27 -16.37 11.05
C GLY A 100 -8.90 -15.66 9.86
N GLY A 101 -10.14 -15.17 9.95
CA GLY A 101 -10.83 -14.53 8.83
C GLY A 101 -10.15 -13.24 8.35
N SER A 102 -9.74 -12.37 9.27
CA SER A 102 -9.06 -11.11 8.94
C SER A 102 -7.66 -11.36 8.38
N CYS A 103 -6.96 -12.38 8.89
CA CYS A 103 -5.66 -12.80 8.37
C CYS A 103 -5.76 -13.35 6.94
N ILE A 104 -6.81 -14.13 6.65
CA ILE A 104 -7.05 -14.66 5.30
C ILE A 104 -7.31 -13.52 4.31
N GLU A 105 -8.20 -12.57 4.66
CA GLU A 105 -8.47 -11.40 3.82
C GLU A 105 -7.20 -10.58 3.58
N LEU A 106 -6.41 -10.36 4.63
CA LEU A 106 -5.14 -9.63 4.53
C LEU A 106 -4.17 -10.34 3.59
N VAL A 107 -3.99 -11.66 3.72
CA VAL A 107 -3.09 -12.43 2.86
C VAL A 107 -3.54 -12.38 1.40
N ASP A 108 -4.84 -12.54 1.10
CA ASP A 108 -5.38 -12.41 -0.26
C ASP A 108 -5.09 -11.02 -0.87
N ILE A 109 -5.22 -9.96 -0.07
CA ILE A 109 -4.86 -8.60 -0.51
C ILE A 109 -3.35 -8.48 -0.76
N LEU A 110 -2.51 -8.98 0.16
CA LEU A 110 -1.06 -8.89 0.04
C LEU A 110 -0.54 -9.62 -1.22
N GLU A 111 -1.09 -10.79 -1.53
CA GLU A 111 -0.73 -11.57 -2.72
C GLU A 111 -1.08 -10.83 -4.02
N LYS A 112 -2.21 -10.09 -4.06
CA LYS A 112 -2.54 -9.21 -5.21
C LYS A 112 -1.48 -8.14 -5.48
N PHE A 113 -0.70 -7.75 -4.46
CA PHE A 113 0.42 -6.83 -4.59
C PHE A 113 1.78 -7.52 -4.82
N ASN A 114 1.78 -8.84 -5.08
CA ASN A 114 2.97 -9.69 -5.20
C ASN A 114 3.86 -9.64 -3.95
N LEU A 115 3.24 -9.60 -2.77
CA LEU A 115 3.91 -9.82 -1.49
C LEU A 115 3.77 -11.29 -1.12
N ARG A 116 4.81 -11.87 -0.54
CA ARG A 116 4.89 -13.31 -0.25
C ARG A 116 4.83 -13.54 1.25
N ILE A 117 4.20 -14.63 1.64
CA ILE A 117 4.02 -15.04 3.04
C ILE A 117 4.79 -16.35 3.26
N PRO A 118 6.14 -16.30 3.33
CA PRO A 118 6.94 -17.52 3.45
C PRO A 118 6.77 -18.18 4.81
N GLN A 119 7.05 -19.48 4.89
CA GLN A 119 7.11 -20.21 6.15
C GLN A 119 8.10 -19.56 7.11
N LEU A 120 7.73 -19.51 8.40
CA LEU A 120 8.63 -19.04 9.44
C LEU A 120 9.77 -20.04 9.63
N THR A 121 10.92 -19.53 10.07
CA THR A 121 12.03 -20.41 10.44
C THR A 121 11.67 -21.19 11.71
N GLN A 122 12.18 -22.42 11.84
CA GLN A 122 12.00 -23.21 13.06
C GLN A 122 12.42 -22.46 14.32
N LYS A 123 13.52 -21.68 14.24
CA LYS A 123 13.98 -20.83 15.34
C LYS A 123 12.96 -19.77 15.76
N THR A 124 12.19 -19.23 14.81
CA THR A 124 11.11 -18.26 15.08
C THR A 124 9.94 -18.97 15.74
N THR A 125 9.47 -20.08 15.16
CA THR A 125 8.34 -20.85 15.69
C THR A 125 8.60 -21.32 17.12
N THR A 126 9.78 -21.89 17.40
CA THR A 126 10.16 -22.33 18.76
C THR A 126 10.29 -21.19 19.77
N LYS A 127 10.52 -19.95 19.33
CA LYS A 127 10.47 -18.79 20.24
C LYS A 127 9.03 -18.39 20.55
N LEU A 128 8.17 -18.41 19.55
CA LEU A 128 6.75 -18.07 19.69
C LEU A 128 6.02 -19.04 20.62
N GLU A 129 6.29 -20.34 20.50
CA GLU A 129 5.74 -21.41 21.37
C GLU A 129 5.98 -21.17 22.87
N ARG A 130 7.00 -20.39 23.25
CA ARG A 130 7.32 -20.15 24.68
C ARG A 130 6.33 -19.22 25.38
N PHE A 131 5.58 -18.42 24.64
CA PHE A 131 4.71 -17.38 25.19
C PHE A 131 3.35 -17.30 24.52
N LEU A 132 3.13 -18.05 23.43
CA LEU A 132 1.83 -18.22 22.81
C LEU A 132 1.21 -19.54 23.26
N PRO A 133 -0.05 -19.56 23.70
CA PRO A 133 -0.73 -20.79 24.07
C PRO A 133 -0.98 -21.66 22.82
N ASP A 134 -0.83 -22.98 22.95
CA ASP A 134 -1.05 -23.93 21.85
C ASP A 134 -2.54 -24.05 21.45
N VAL A 135 -3.45 -23.60 22.30
CA VAL A 135 -4.90 -23.76 22.10
C VAL A 135 -5.45 -22.58 21.29
N ASN A 136 -6.12 -22.88 20.17
CA ASN A 136 -6.76 -21.91 19.29
C ASN A 136 -5.82 -20.87 18.66
N THR A 137 -4.53 -21.19 18.52
CA THR A 137 -3.55 -20.36 17.80
C THR A 137 -2.98 -21.12 16.60
N ASN A 138 -2.51 -20.38 15.59
CA ASN A 138 -1.73 -20.93 14.49
C ASN A 138 -0.38 -20.21 14.46
N LEU A 139 0.71 -20.98 14.64
CA LEU A 139 2.09 -20.45 14.70
C LEU A 139 2.81 -20.50 13.36
N THR A 140 2.12 -20.87 12.27
CA THR A 140 2.63 -20.72 10.90
C THR A 140 2.44 -19.28 10.42
N ASN A 141 2.92 -18.93 9.21
CA ASN A 141 2.69 -17.61 8.63
C ASN A 141 1.48 -17.69 7.70
N PRO A 142 0.38 -16.93 7.94
CA PRO A 142 0.18 -15.90 8.98
C PRO A 142 -0.03 -16.47 10.39
N ILE A 143 0.51 -15.77 11.40
CA ILE A 143 0.32 -16.11 12.81
C ILE A 143 -1.06 -15.64 13.26
N ASP A 144 -1.92 -16.58 13.67
CA ASP A 144 -3.23 -16.30 14.26
C ASP A 144 -3.15 -16.48 15.78
N LEU A 145 -3.40 -15.39 16.50
CA LEU A 145 -3.39 -15.36 17.96
C LEU A 145 -4.73 -15.82 18.59
N GLY A 146 -5.68 -16.27 17.77
CA GLY A 146 -7.01 -16.68 18.22
C GLY A 146 -7.89 -15.49 18.63
N ALA A 147 -9.16 -15.76 18.96
CA ALA A 147 -10.15 -14.72 19.26
C ALA A 147 -9.84 -13.89 20.52
N MET A 148 -9.08 -14.45 21.47
CA MET A 148 -8.72 -13.77 22.73
C MET A 148 -7.37 -13.04 22.66
N GLY A 149 -6.64 -13.15 21.55
CA GLY A 149 -5.31 -12.57 21.40
C GLY A 149 -4.30 -13.12 22.41
N ILE A 150 -3.22 -12.36 22.63
CA ILE A 150 -2.23 -12.67 23.66
C ILE A 150 -2.70 -12.07 24.99
N MET A 151 -3.01 -12.92 25.97
CA MET A 151 -3.10 -12.54 27.37
C MET A 151 -1.74 -12.82 28.02
N PRO A 152 -0.83 -11.84 28.12
CA PRO A 152 0.34 -12.02 28.95
C PRO A 152 -0.14 -12.18 30.40
N ASN A 153 0.05 -13.36 30.99
CA ASN A 153 -0.17 -13.73 32.40
C ASN A 153 -1.40 -14.61 32.75
N ASN A 154 -1.71 -15.67 31.98
CA ASN A 154 -2.46 -16.81 32.54
C ASN A 154 -1.52 -17.96 32.91
N THR A 155 -0.62 -17.70 33.85
CA THR A 155 -0.13 -18.74 34.77
C THR A 155 -1.00 -18.68 36.01
N SER A 156 -1.94 -19.60 36.10
CA SER A 156 -2.58 -20.03 37.35
C SER A 156 -2.26 -21.50 37.55
#